data_AF-A0A836WHP8-F1
#
_entry.id   AF-A0A836WHP8-F1
#
_cell.length_a   1.000
_cell.length_b   1.000
_cell.length_c   1.000
_cell.angle_alpha   90.00
_cell.angle_beta   90.00
_cell.angle_gamma   90.00
#
_symmetry.space_group_name_H-M   'P 1'
#
loop_
_entity.id
_entity.type
_entity.pdbx_description
1 polymer ?
#
loop_
_entity_poly.entity_id
_entity_poly.type
_entity_poly.pdbx_seq_one_letter_code
_entity_poly.pdbx_strand_id
1 'polypeptide(L)'
;MKRTMIPLGPYHPLLEEAEFFQLYVEGETVVDMDLRIGYQHRAIEKLSENLHFDQVTFLVERICGICSTSHPIAYVQALEDIAGVEPPERAKYIRSIVGELERIHSHLLWFGLAGHFIGYNTVFMWAWKYREPVLDIFERITGNRNHYAVMKPGGVRRDIHPDDVPELLRMLDELEPKVKMFVDVALDDPVLHARLKGVGVLTREDAIRYCALGPTARPSGVAIDVRKDHPYAAYDKVDWDIVVMEEGDVFAKAAVRLLEILESIKIVRGCLEKMPEGPIDAGLEEVPPGEGIGHHEAPRGEVFHYVRSDGGNSPVRHKVRAPSYMNIPTFKATCIGQSVADVALITASVDPCYCCTERMMVVRDGKGRTMGWNELVRLSKEKTERIKRELGMEEPNWDLPEVSFRRGER
;
A
#
# COMPACT_ATOMS: atom_id res chain seq x y z
N MET A 1 -12.76 18.87 31.56
CA MET A 1 -14.18 18.57 31.28
C MET A 1 -14.43 17.07 31.45
N LYS A 2 -15.68 16.61 31.42
CA LYS A 2 -15.97 15.16 31.47
C LYS A 2 -15.63 14.57 30.10
N ARG A 3 -14.70 13.61 30.06
CA ARG A 3 -14.38 12.85 28.84
C ARG A 3 -15.51 11.87 28.54
N THR A 4 -16.02 11.92 27.32
CA THR A 4 -17.02 10.97 26.81
C THR A 4 -16.37 10.09 25.76
N MET A 5 -16.70 8.80 25.76
CA MET A 5 -16.24 7.87 24.72
C MET A 5 -17.37 7.66 23.70
N ILE A 6 -17.09 7.90 22.43
CA ILE A 6 -17.98 7.68 21.29
C ILE A 6 -17.45 6.48 20.49
N PRO A 7 -18.19 5.38 20.38
CA PRO A 7 -17.83 4.27 19.52
C PRO A 7 -18.20 4.58 18.06
N LEU A 8 -17.27 4.32 17.13
CA LEU A 8 -17.49 4.41 15.70
C LEU A 8 -17.10 3.06 15.06
N GLY A 9 -18.09 2.34 14.52
CA GLY A 9 -17.92 0.98 13.99
C GLY A 9 -18.41 -0.14 14.93
N PRO A 10 -18.18 -1.44 14.63
CA PRO A 10 -17.49 -1.95 13.43
C PRO A 10 -18.31 -1.82 12.15
N TYR A 11 -19.59 -1.48 12.27
CA TYR A 11 -20.49 -1.19 11.17
C TYR A 11 -20.87 0.28 11.19
N HIS A 12 -20.47 1.04 10.19
CA HIS A 12 -20.86 2.43 10.03
C HIS A 12 -20.80 2.81 8.54
N PRO A 13 -21.74 3.62 8.01
CA PRO A 13 -21.81 3.90 6.57
C PRO A 13 -20.56 4.55 5.94
N LEU A 14 -19.77 5.23 6.77
CA LEU A 14 -18.50 5.87 6.34
C LEU A 14 -17.26 4.98 6.53
N LEU A 15 -17.43 3.72 6.94
CA LEU A 15 -16.33 2.76 7.09
C LEU A 15 -16.42 1.74 5.95
N GLU A 16 -15.33 1.58 5.21
CA GLU A 16 -15.27 0.70 4.03
C GLU A 16 -15.15 -0.78 4.42
N GLU A 17 -14.54 -1.02 5.57
CA GLU A 17 -14.24 -2.33 6.13
C GLU A 17 -14.59 -2.36 7.63
N ALA A 18 -14.63 -3.55 8.23
CA ALA A 18 -14.91 -3.68 9.66
C ALA A 18 -13.76 -3.14 10.53
N GLU A 19 -13.95 -1.94 11.08
CA GLU A 19 -12.98 -1.22 11.93
C GLU A 19 -13.70 -0.55 13.10
N PHE A 20 -13.09 -0.54 14.29
CA PHE A 20 -13.74 0.02 15.49
C PHE A 20 -12.87 1.09 16.15
N PHE A 21 -13.31 2.33 16.08
CA PHE A 21 -12.67 3.45 16.78
C PHE A 21 -13.39 3.76 18.09
N GLN A 22 -12.62 3.96 19.15
CA GLN A 22 -13.08 4.52 20.41
C GLN A 22 -12.58 5.96 20.50
N LEU A 23 -13.44 6.92 20.14
CA LEU A 23 -13.11 8.34 20.18
C LEU A 23 -13.37 8.88 21.59
N TYR A 24 -12.35 9.44 22.22
CA TYR A 24 -12.50 10.16 23.48
C TYR A 24 -12.60 11.65 23.19
N VAL A 25 -13.70 12.26 23.64
CA VAL A 25 -14.06 13.63 23.26
C VAL A 25 -14.29 14.52 24.48
N GLU A 26 -13.97 15.80 24.32
CA GLU A 26 -14.36 16.89 25.23
C GLU A 26 -15.21 17.89 24.42
N GLY A 27 -16.53 17.83 24.57
CA GLY A 27 -17.45 18.52 23.65
C GLY A 27 -17.44 17.82 22.29
N GLU A 28 -17.12 18.57 21.23
CA GLU A 28 -16.99 18.06 19.86
C GLU A 28 -15.53 17.74 19.48
N THR A 29 -14.57 18.12 20.31
CA THR A 29 -13.14 17.96 20.02
C THR A 29 -12.65 16.60 20.48
N VAL A 30 -11.97 15.88 19.58
CA VAL A 30 -11.31 14.61 19.88
C VAL A 30 -10.02 14.89 20.66
N VAL A 31 -9.90 14.30 21.85
CA VAL A 31 -8.72 14.42 22.71
C VAL A 31 -7.86 13.16 22.73
N ASP A 32 -8.44 12.01 22.40
CA ASP A 32 -7.74 10.76 22.23
C ASP A 32 -8.58 9.80 21.37
N MET A 33 -7.95 8.76 20.82
CA MET A 33 -8.62 7.73 20.03
C MET A 33 -7.96 6.38 20.22
N ASP A 34 -8.71 5.31 20.45
CA ASP A 34 -8.20 3.94 20.33
C ASP A 34 -8.77 3.27 19.07
N LEU A 35 -8.00 2.37 18.47
CA LEU A 35 -8.40 1.62 17.28
C LEU A 35 -8.34 0.12 17.57
N ARG A 36 -9.45 -0.55 17.33
CA ARG A 36 -9.54 -2.01 17.35
C ARG A 36 -9.77 -2.51 15.93
N ILE A 37 -8.84 -3.35 15.50
CA ILE A 37 -8.85 -4.11 14.23
C ILE A 37 -8.77 -5.60 14.57
N GLY A 38 -8.89 -6.47 13.57
CA GLY A 38 -8.82 -7.93 13.75
C GLY A 38 -10.11 -8.66 13.40
N TYR A 39 -11.08 -7.97 12.79
CA TYR A 39 -12.38 -8.52 12.42
C TYR A 39 -12.34 -9.34 11.13
N GLN A 40 -11.31 -9.17 10.29
CA GLN A 40 -11.13 -9.80 8.99
C GLN A 40 -9.89 -10.72 8.90
N HIS A 41 -9.37 -11.19 10.04
CA HIS A 41 -8.10 -11.90 10.09
C HIS A 41 -8.27 -13.30 9.51
N ARG A 42 -7.58 -13.58 8.39
CA ARG A 42 -7.66 -14.85 7.66
C ARG A 42 -6.44 -15.76 7.83
N ALA A 43 -5.52 -15.42 8.72
CA ALA A 43 -4.30 -16.19 8.98
C ALA A 43 -3.46 -16.51 7.72
N ILE A 44 -3.41 -15.58 6.75
CA ILE A 44 -2.72 -15.77 5.47
C ILE A 44 -1.25 -16.19 5.65
N GLU A 45 -0.52 -15.54 6.55
CA GLU A 45 0.88 -15.89 6.86
C GLU A 45 1.05 -17.31 7.40
N LYS A 46 0.02 -17.87 8.05
CA LYS A 46 0.06 -19.26 8.55
C LYS A 46 -0.38 -20.25 7.49
N LEU A 47 -1.36 -19.88 6.68
CA LEU A 47 -1.80 -20.68 5.53
C LEU A 47 -0.66 -20.86 4.52
N SER A 48 0.12 -19.81 4.25
CA SER A 48 1.25 -19.87 3.33
C SER A 48 2.32 -20.89 3.74
N GLU A 49 2.52 -21.14 5.04
CA GLU A 49 3.49 -22.13 5.53
C GLU A 49 3.14 -23.58 5.14
N ASN A 50 1.88 -23.83 4.76
CA ASN A 50 1.37 -25.15 4.38
C ASN A 50 1.10 -25.29 2.88
N LEU A 51 1.46 -24.29 2.08
CA LEU A 51 1.22 -24.26 0.63
C LEU A 51 2.53 -24.24 -0.13
N HIS A 52 2.51 -24.81 -1.34
CA HIS A 52 3.64 -24.72 -2.25
C HIS A 52 3.95 -23.26 -2.60
N PHE A 53 5.21 -22.88 -2.82
CA PHE A 53 5.60 -21.49 -3.16
C PHE A 53 4.75 -20.89 -4.29
N ASP A 54 4.50 -21.66 -5.36
CA ASP A 54 3.64 -21.22 -6.46
C ASP A 54 2.18 -20.95 -6.00
N GLN A 55 1.62 -21.83 -5.16
CA GLN A 55 0.26 -21.68 -4.61
C GLN A 55 0.13 -20.47 -3.70
N VAL A 56 1.18 -20.15 -2.94
CA VAL A 56 1.23 -18.98 -2.06
C VAL A 56 1.06 -17.69 -2.87
N THR A 57 1.55 -17.65 -4.12
CA THR A 57 1.38 -16.46 -4.97
C THR A 57 -0.11 -16.11 -5.19
N PHE A 58 -0.96 -17.12 -5.38
CA PHE A 58 -2.42 -16.93 -5.50
C PHE A 58 -3.10 -16.68 -4.16
N LEU A 59 -2.49 -17.10 -3.04
CA LEU A 59 -2.99 -16.81 -1.70
C LEU A 59 -2.76 -15.33 -1.36
N VAL A 60 -1.55 -14.80 -1.59
CA VAL A 60 -1.20 -13.41 -1.24
C VAL A 60 -1.94 -12.38 -2.08
N GLU A 61 -2.26 -12.74 -3.32
CA GLU A 61 -3.14 -11.96 -4.20
C GLU A 61 -4.52 -11.67 -3.59
N ARG A 62 -4.96 -12.53 -2.65
CA ARG A 62 -6.26 -12.38 -1.97
C ARG A 62 -6.14 -11.71 -0.60
N ILE A 63 -4.96 -11.23 -0.20
CA ILE A 63 -4.80 -10.46 1.06
C ILE A 63 -5.68 -9.20 1.02
N CYS A 64 -5.69 -8.54 -0.12
CA CYS A 64 -6.49 -7.35 -0.39
C CYS A 64 -7.44 -7.64 -1.56
N GLY A 65 -8.61 -7.03 -1.56
CA GLY A 65 -9.51 -7.05 -2.73
C GLY A 65 -9.04 -6.15 -3.88
N ILE A 66 -8.04 -5.29 -3.68
CA ILE A 66 -7.56 -4.31 -4.68
C ILE A 66 -6.07 -4.46 -4.97
N CYS A 67 -5.25 -4.73 -3.95
CA CYS A 67 -3.81 -4.93 -4.09
C CYS A 67 -3.47 -6.36 -4.58
N SER A 68 -4.16 -6.82 -5.63
CA SER A 68 -4.04 -8.15 -6.23
C SER A 68 -2.70 -8.38 -6.95
N THR A 69 -1.91 -7.33 -7.15
CA THR A 69 -0.60 -7.34 -7.83
C THR A 69 0.49 -6.95 -6.86
N SER A 70 0.24 -5.93 -6.02
CA SER A 70 1.25 -5.40 -5.09
C SER A 70 1.80 -6.49 -4.16
N HIS A 71 0.91 -7.30 -3.56
CA HIS A 71 1.32 -8.39 -2.67
C HIS A 71 2.07 -9.51 -3.41
N PRO A 72 1.59 -10.01 -4.57
CA PRO A 72 2.36 -10.94 -5.39
C PRO A 72 3.72 -10.42 -5.85
N ILE A 73 3.84 -9.15 -6.30
CA ILE A 73 5.13 -8.58 -6.72
C ILE A 73 6.14 -8.60 -5.57
N ALA A 74 5.74 -8.17 -4.36
CA ALA A 74 6.62 -8.21 -3.20
C ALA A 74 6.97 -9.65 -2.81
N TYR A 75 6.02 -10.59 -2.93
CA TYR A 75 6.26 -12.00 -2.64
C TYR A 75 7.24 -12.67 -3.61
N VAL A 76 7.04 -12.52 -4.92
CA VAL A 76 7.90 -13.18 -5.92
C VAL A 76 9.32 -12.62 -5.89
N GLN A 77 9.48 -11.31 -5.62
CA GLN A 77 10.80 -10.71 -5.41
C GLN A 77 11.51 -11.31 -4.18
N ALA A 78 10.79 -11.59 -3.09
CA ALA A 78 11.39 -12.24 -1.93
C ALA A 78 11.89 -13.66 -2.25
N LEU A 79 11.26 -14.37 -3.19
CA LEU A 79 11.73 -15.69 -3.64
C LEU A 79 12.88 -15.59 -4.64
N GLU A 80 12.84 -14.60 -5.53
CA GLU A 80 13.90 -14.27 -6.48
C GLU A 80 15.19 -13.88 -5.76
N ASP A 81 15.08 -13.11 -4.67
CA ASP A 81 16.18 -12.74 -3.77
C ASP A 81 16.81 -13.98 -3.11
N ILE A 82 15.99 -14.91 -2.58
CA ILE A 82 16.48 -16.19 -2.03
C ILE A 82 17.23 -17.01 -3.10
N ALA A 83 16.69 -17.05 -4.31
CA ALA A 83 17.25 -17.85 -5.40
C ALA A 83 18.42 -17.18 -6.14
N GLY A 84 18.62 -15.87 -5.97
CA GLY A 84 19.56 -15.07 -6.77
C GLY A 84 19.19 -15.05 -8.26
N VAL A 85 17.89 -15.08 -8.59
CA VAL A 85 17.38 -15.16 -9.96
C VAL A 85 16.74 -13.84 -10.38
N GLU A 86 17.20 -13.30 -11.50
CA GLU A 86 16.60 -12.13 -12.12
C GLU A 86 15.52 -12.53 -13.15
N PRO A 87 14.32 -11.94 -13.11
CA PRO A 87 13.30 -12.20 -14.11
C PRO A 87 13.71 -11.63 -15.48
N PRO A 88 13.25 -12.22 -16.60
CA PRO A 88 13.54 -11.67 -17.93
C PRO A 88 13.08 -10.23 -18.11
N GLU A 89 13.77 -9.49 -18.98
CA GLU A 89 13.47 -8.08 -19.26
C GLU A 89 12.00 -7.86 -19.64
N ARG A 90 11.44 -8.68 -20.53
CA ARG A 90 10.01 -8.58 -20.90
C ARG A 90 9.08 -8.75 -19.69
N ALA A 91 9.38 -9.69 -18.79
CA ALA A 91 8.61 -9.89 -17.57
C ALA A 91 8.67 -8.66 -16.64
N LYS A 92 9.82 -7.97 -16.57
CA LYS A 92 9.97 -6.72 -15.80
C LYS A 92 9.03 -5.63 -16.32
N TYR A 93 8.89 -5.46 -17.64
CA TYR A 93 7.93 -4.52 -18.23
C TYR A 93 6.47 -4.89 -17.91
N ILE A 94 6.11 -6.17 -18.05
CA ILE A 94 4.75 -6.64 -17.74
C ILE A 94 4.41 -6.41 -16.26
N ARG A 95 5.37 -6.65 -15.35
CA ARG A 95 5.20 -6.36 -13.91
C ARG A 95 4.89 -4.89 -13.65
N SER A 96 5.62 -3.98 -14.28
CA SER A 96 5.38 -2.53 -14.17
C SER A 96 4.01 -2.13 -14.75
N ILE A 97 3.61 -2.67 -15.91
CA ILE A 97 2.31 -2.39 -16.53
C ILE A 97 1.16 -2.80 -15.60
N VAL A 98 1.16 -4.05 -15.11
CA VAL A 98 0.09 -4.57 -14.25
C VAL A 98 0.07 -3.84 -12.90
N GLY A 99 1.24 -3.54 -12.33
CA GLY A 99 1.36 -2.78 -11.08
C GLY A 99 0.82 -1.36 -11.18
N GLU A 100 1.11 -0.65 -12.27
CA GLU A 100 0.60 0.71 -12.47
C GLU A 100 -0.88 0.73 -12.86
N LEU A 101 -1.37 -0.24 -13.66
CA LEU A 101 -2.81 -0.41 -13.88
C LEU A 101 -3.58 -0.60 -12.56
N GLU A 102 -3.00 -1.35 -11.60
CA GLU A 102 -3.56 -1.52 -10.27
C GLU A 102 -3.57 -0.20 -9.48
N ARG A 103 -2.54 0.63 -9.64
CA ARG A 103 -2.49 1.96 -9.03
C ARG A 103 -3.59 2.86 -9.52
N ILE A 104 -3.79 2.97 -10.84
CA ILE A 104 -4.87 3.80 -11.39
C ILE A 104 -6.25 3.23 -11.00
N HIS A 105 -6.41 1.91 -11.05
CA HIS A 105 -7.61 1.23 -10.58
C HIS A 105 -7.94 1.53 -9.11
N SER A 106 -6.93 1.52 -8.25
CA SER A 106 -7.04 1.79 -6.81
C SER A 106 -7.36 3.25 -6.53
N HIS A 107 -6.63 4.18 -7.14
CA HIS A 107 -6.80 5.61 -6.89
C HIS A 107 -8.16 6.12 -7.39
N LEU A 108 -8.68 5.60 -8.50
CA LEU A 108 -10.03 5.91 -8.97
C LEU A 108 -11.12 5.38 -8.03
N LEU A 109 -10.93 4.17 -7.48
CA LEU A 109 -11.86 3.63 -6.49
C LEU A 109 -11.89 4.52 -5.25
N TRP A 110 -10.71 4.83 -4.71
CA TRP A 110 -10.57 5.67 -3.53
C TRP A 110 -11.12 7.08 -3.77
N PHE A 111 -10.84 7.69 -4.92
CA PHE A 111 -11.39 9.02 -5.26
C PHE A 111 -12.92 9.01 -5.33
N GLY A 112 -13.51 7.95 -5.88
CA GLY A 112 -14.95 7.77 -5.86
C GLY A 112 -15.51 7.71 -4.43
N LEU A 113 -14.90 6.90 -3.55
CA LEU A 113 -15.31 6.76 -2.15
C LEU A 113 -15.12 8.06 -1.37
N ALA A 114 -14.01 8.76 -1.58
CA ALA A 114 -13.78 10.10 -1.03
C ALA A 114 -14.93 11.04 -1.39
N GLY A 115 -15.33 11.08 -2.67
CA GLY A 115 -16.49 11.85 -3.13
C GLY A 115 -17.79 11.44 -2.43
N HIS A 116 -18.03 10.13 -2.24
CA HIS A 116 -19.22 9.64 -1.52
C HIS A 116 -19.26 10.13 -0.06
N PHE A 117 -18.14 10.10 0.65
CA PHE A 117 -18.07 10.48 2.07
C PHE A 117 -18.37 11.96 2.32
N ILE A 118 -18.05 12.83 1.36
CA ILE A 118 -18.38 14.26 1.43
C ILE A 118 -19.70 14.61 0.72
N GLY A 119 -20.45 13.60 0.25
CA GLY A 119 -21.80 13.76 -0.34
C GLY A 119 -21.84 13.98 -1.86
N TYR A 120 -20.71 13.94 -2.54
CA TYR A 120 -20.59 14.11 -4.00
C TYR A 120 -20.78 12.78 -4.74
N ASN A 121 -22.02 12.26 -4.72
CA ASN A 121 -22.34 10.97 -5.37
C ASN A 121 -22.08 10.94 -6.88
N THR A 122 -22.15 12.08 -7.57
CA THR A 122 -21.79 12.16 -9.00
C THR A 122 -20.31 11.84 -9.23
N VAL A 123 -19.42 12.31 -8.35
CA VAL A 123 -17.99 11.99 -8.40
C VAL A 123 -17.79 10.50 -8.22
N PHE A 124 -18.45 9.88 -7.24
CA PHE A 124 -18.44 8.43 -7.04
C PHE A 124 -18.82 7.67 -8.33
N MET A 125 -19.97 8.00 -8.93
CA MET A 125 -20.47 7.33 -10.13
C MET A 125 -19.52 7.51 -11.32
N TRP A 126 -18.96 8.71 -11.51
CA TRP A 126 -18.09 9.00 -12.65
C TRP A 126 -16.71 8.36 -12.47
N ALA A 127 -16.12 8.42 -11.27
CA ALA A 127 -14.84 7.79 -10.98
C ALA A 127 -14.91 6.28 -11.23
N TRP A 128 -15.99 5.63 -10.80
CA TRP A 128 -16.21 4.20 -11.03
C TRP A 128 -16.51 3.89 -12.49
N LYS A 129 -17.25 4.75 -13.21
CA LYS A 129 -17.43 4.60 -14.65
C LYS A 129 -16.10 4.61 -15.42
N TYR A 130 -15.20 5.54 -15.11
CA TYR A 130 -13.90 5.61 -15.80
C TYR A 130 -12.85 4.65 -15.23
N ARG A 131 -13.17 3.94 -14.14
CA ARG A 131 -12.42 2.78 -13.70
C ARG A 131 -12.72 1.52 -14.53
N GLU A 132 -13.89 1.42 -15.16
CA GLU A 132 -14.27 0.26 -15.98
C GLU A 132 -13.30 0.00 -17.17
N PRO A 133 -12.86 1.01 -17.95
CA PRO A 133 -11.86 0.77 -18.99
C PRO A 133 -10.55 0.15 -18.48
N VAL A 134 -10.11 0.50 -17.27
CA VAL A 134 -8.93 -0.09 -16.63
C VAL A 134 -9.17 -1.57 -16.33
N LEU A 135 -10.39 -1.92 -15.91
CA LEU A 135 -10.79 -3.31 -15.70
C LEU A 135 -10.90 -4.10 -17.01
N ASP A 136 -11.37 -3.47 -18.08
CA ASP A 136 -11.43 -4.07 -19.41
C ASP A 136 -10.00 -4.33 -19.95
N ILE A 137 -9.04 -3.43 -19.66
CA ILE A 137 -7.62 -3.69 -19.92
C ILE A 137 -7.15 -4.93 -19.16
N PHE A 138 -7.41 -5.02 -17.85
CA PHE A 138 -7.04 -6.20 -17.06
C PHE A 138 -7.66 -7.49 -17.58
N GLU A 139 -8.93 -7.46 -17.98
CA GLU A 139 -9.62 -8.59 -18.57
C GLU A 139 -8.97 -9.02 -19.89
N ARG A 140 -8.56 -8.07 -20.73
CA ARG A 140 -7.85 -8.36 -21.99
C ARG A 140 -6.48 -9.01 -21.74
N ILE A 141 -5.65 -8.44 -20.86
CA ILE A 141 -4.27 -8.93 -20.67
C ILE A 141 -4.16 -10.11 -19.70
N THR A 142 -5.13 -10.29 -18.80
CA THR A 142 -5.07 -11.32 -17.75
C THR A 142 -6.28 -12.26 -17.74
N GLY A 143 -7.34 -11.98 -18.48
CA GLY A 143 -8.59 -12.77 -18.44
C GLY A 143 -9.44 -12.54 -17.19
N ASN A 144 -8.96 -11.76 -16.20
CA ASN A 144 -9.67 -11.45 -14.97
C ASN A 144 -9.71 -9.93 -14.75
N ARG A 145 -10.84 -9.41 -14.25
CA ARG A 145 -10.97 -8.00 -13.85
C ARG A 145 -10.35 -7.73 -12.48
N ASN A 146 -10.23 -8.74 -11.64
CA ASN A 146 -9.60 -8.69 -10.34
C ASN A 146 -9.02 -10.06 -10.02
N HIS A 147 -7.99 -10.13 -9.18
CA HIS A 147 -7.20 -11.34 -8.98
C HIS A 147 -6.65 -11.87 -10.32
N TYR A 148 -5.59 -11.21 -10.79
CA TYR A 148 -5.02 -11.34 -12.12
C TYR A 148 -4.20 -12.61 -12.36
N ALA A 149 -3.68 -13.26 -11.29
CA ALA A 149 -2.86 -14.45 -11.37
C ALA A 149 -1.59 -14.35 -12.26
N VAL A 150 -1.07 -13.13 -12.48
CA VAL A 150 0.04 -12.87 -13.42
C VAL A 150 1.42 -13.17 -12.83
N MET A 151 1.67 -12.81 -11.57
CA MET A 151 3.04 -12.79 -11.02
C MET A 151 3.56 -14.17 -10.68
N LYS A 152 4.67 -14.62 -11.26
CA LYS A 152 5.30 -15.92 -10.99
C LYS A 152 6.71 -15.71 -10.41
N PRO A 153 7.18 -16.54 -9.47
CA PRO A 153 8.60 -16.56 -9.10
C PRO A 153 9.46 -16.77 -10.36
N GLY A 154 10.38 -15.84 -10.64
CA GLY A 154 11.22 -15.84 -11.85
C GLY A 154 10.60 -15.17 -13.08
N GLY A 155 9.38 -14.61 -13.01
CA GLY A 155 8.78 -13.94 -14.18
C GLY A 155 7.28 -13.65 -14.06
N VAL A 156 6.53 -13.92 -15.13
CA VAL A 156 5.07 -13.77 -15.21
C VAL A 156 4.43 -14.97 -15.93
N ARG A 157 3.16 -15.26 -15.64
CA ARG A 157 2.41 -16.40 -16.22
C ARG A 157 1.78 -16.11 -17.57
N ARG A 158 1.48 -14.83 -17.85
CA ARG A 158 0.79 -14.39 -19.06
C ARG A 158 1.58 -13.29 -19.73
N ASP A 159 1.64 -13.37 -21.05
CA ASP A 159 2.25 -12.35 -21.90
C ASP A 159 1.20 -11.32 -22.36
N ILE A 160 1.67 -10.14 -22.76
CA ILE A 160 0.87 -9.12 -23.46
C ILE A 160 1.22 -9.22 -24.95
N HIS A 161 0.27 -9.67 -25.78
CA HIS A 161 0.54 -9.84 -27.20
C HIS A 161 0.80 -8.48 -27.89
N PRO A 162 1.78 -8.37 -28.80
CA PRO A 162 2.04 -7.12 -29.53
C PRO A 162 0.81 -6.52 -30.21
N ASP A 163 -0.10 -7.38 -30.70
CA ASP A 163 -1.35 -6.93 -31.34
C ASP A 163 -2.34 -6.25 -30.39
N ASP A 164 -2.24 -6.49 -29.07
CA ASP A 164 -3.08 -5.81 -28.09
C ASP A 164 -2.58 -4.39 -27.79
N VAL A 165 -1.28 -4.11 -28.00
CA VAL A 165 -0.64 -2.84 -27.61
C VAL A 165 -1.33 -1.60 -28.20
N PRO A 166 -1.67 -1.54 -29.50
CA PRO A 166 -2.35 -0.37 -30.06
C PRO A 166 -3.70 -0.08 -29.40
N GLU A 167 -4.45 -1.14 -29.06
CA GLU A 167 -5.75 -1.00 -28.39
C GLU A 167 -5.59 -0.56 -26.94
N LEU A 168 -4.60 -1.10 -26.22
CA LEU A 168 -4.29 -0.66 -24.85
C LEU A 168 -3.90 0.83 -24.82
N LEU A 169 -3.08 1.28 -25.76
CA LEU A 169 -2.71 2.69 -25.89
C LEU A 169 -3.94 3.57 -26.18
N ARG A 170 -4.83 3.14 -27.09
CA ARG A 170 -6.09 3.85 -27.37
C ARG A 170 -6.98 3.98 -26.13
N MET A 171 -7.08 2.92 -25.33
CA MET A 171 -7.87 2.95 -24.09
C MET A 171 -7.28 3.93 -23.06
N LEU A 172 -5.96 4.03 -22.97
CA LEU A 172 -5.28 5.03 -22.13
C LEU A 172 -5.52 6.46 -22.65
N ASP A 173 -5.47 6.68 -23.97
CA ASP A 173 -5.76 7.98 -24.59
C ASP A 173 -7.20 8.46 -24.32
N GLU A 174 -8.15 7.53 -24.19
CA GLU A 174 -9.53 7.86 -23.83
C GLU A 174 -9.72 8.13 -22.34
N LEU A 175 -8.94 7.46 -21.49
CA LEU A 175 -9.00 7.60 -20.03
C LEU A 175 -8.34 8.89 -19.54
N GLU A 176 -7.16 9.23 -20.06
CA GLU A 176 -6.33 10.33 -19.57
C GLU A 176 -7.07 11.68 -19.52
N PRO A 177 -7.83 12.12 -20.56
CA PRO A 177 -8.59 13.37 -20.50
C PRO A 177 -9.69 13.37 -19.43
N LYS A 178 -10.23 12.20 -19.08
CA LYS A 178 -11.29 12.05 -18.07
C LYS A 178 -10.72 12.13 -16.67
N VAL A 179 -9.55 11.52 -16.45
CA VAL A 179 -8.80 11.68 -15.21
C VAL A 179 -8.37 13.14 -15.04
N LYS A 180 -7.86 13.78 -16.10
CA LYS A 180 -7.46 15.19 -16.04
C LYS A 180 -8.62 16.09 -15.64
N MET A 181 -9.82 15.86 -16.18
CA MET A 181 -11.02 16.55 -15.75
C MET A 181 -11.30 16.37 -14.25
N PHE A 182 -11.06 15.19 -13.67
CA PHE A 182 -11.18 14.99 -12.23
C PHE A 182 -10.13 15.75 -11.43
N VAL A 183 -8.88 15.73 -11.88
CA VAL A 183 -7.78 16.50 -11.28
C VAL A 183 -8.14 17.98 -11.26
N ASP A 184 -8.53 18.53 -12.40
CA ASP A 184 -8.87 19.95 -12.55
C ASP A 184 -10.03 20.34 -11.63
N VAL A 185 -11.13 19.56 -11.63
CA VAL A 185 -12.29 19.82 -10.76
C VAL A 185 -11.94 19.67 -9.28
N ALA A 186 -11.19 18.64 -8.91
CA ALA A 186 -10.83 18.41 -7.51
C ALA A 186 -9.91 19.52 -6.96
N LEU A 187 -9.01 20.05 -7.81
CA LEU A 187 -8.07 21.09 -7.44
C LEU A 187 -8.66 22.52 -7.46
N ASP A 188 -9.70 22.76 -8.25
CA ASP A 188 -10.30 24.10 -8.39
C ASP A 188 -11.59 24.30 -7.56
N ASP A 189 -12.23 23.23 -7.06
CA ASP A 189 -13.51 23.33 -6.36
C ASP A 189 -13.37 24.05 -4.99
N PRO A 190 -14.04 25.21 -4.79
CA PRO A 190 -13.91 25.99 -3.57
C PRO A 190 -14.56 25.33 -2.35
N VAL A 191 -15.54 24.45 -2.54
CA VAL A 191 -16.19 23.71 -1.44
C VAL A 191 -15.27 22.59 -0.96
N LEU A 192 -14.60 21.87 -1.86
CA LEU A 192 -13.56 20.90 -1.50
C LEU A 192 -12.44 21.58 -0.74
N HIS A 193 -11.99 22.75 -1.19
CA HIS A 193 -11.02 23.56 -0.44
C HIS A 193 -11.50 23.87 0.98
N ALA A 194 -12.73 24.35 1.14
CA ALA A 194 -13.27 24.71 2.44
C ALA A 194 -13.51 23.52 3.39
N ARG A 195 -13.67 22.29 2.86
CA ARG A 195 -13.90 21.08 3.68
C ARG A 195 -12.66 20.23 3.92
N LEU A 196 -11.65 20.29 3.05
CA LEU A 196 -10.51 19.38 3.09
C LEU A 196 -9.20 20.07 3.49
N LYS A 197 -9.03 21.37 3.19
CA LYS A 197 -7.77 22.09 3.51
C LYS A 197 -7.66 22.37 5.00
N GLY A 198 -6.49 22.13 5.55
CA GLY A 198 -6.20 22.28 6.99
C GLY A 198 -6.83 21.21 7.89
N VAL A 199 -7.53 20.22 7.33
CA VAL A 199 -8.13 19.11 8.08
C VAL A 199 -7.14 17.95 8.16
N GLY A 200 -6.92 17.42 9.37
CA GLY A 200 -6.10 16.22 9.57
C GLY A 200 -4.66 16.34 9.06
N VAL A 201 -4.05 17.51 9.27
CA VAL A 201 -2.67 17.82 8.88
C VAL A 201 -1.72 16.81 9.52
N LEU A 202 -0.97 16.09 8.68
CA LEU A 202 0.18 15.30 9.08
C LEU A 202 1.43 16.15 8.79
N THR A 203 2.15 16.58 9.82
CA THR A 203 3.39 17.34 9.59
C THR A 203 4.49 16.43 9.06
N ARG A 204 5.53 17.01 8.45
CA ARG A 204 6.70 16.26 7.98
C ARG A 204 7.36 15.47 9.11
N GLU A 205 7.52 16.08 10.28
CA GLU A 205 8.12 15.45 11.47
C GLU A 205 7.27 14.28 11.96
N ASP A 206 5.95 14.45 11.95
CA ASP A 206 5.02 13.41 12.37
C ASP A 206 4.97 12.26 11.35
N ALA A 207 4.96 12.57 10.05
CA ALA A 207 5.04 11.57 8.98
C ALA A 207 6.29 10.69 9.15
N ILE A 208 7.44 11.29 9.41
CA ILE A 208 8.69 10.57 9.69
C ILE A 208 8.59 9.78 11.00
N ARG A 209 8.10 10.40 12.09
CA ARG A 209 8.00 9.77 13.42
C ARG A 209 7.09 8.54 13.43
N TYR A 210 6.00 8.58 12.68
CA TYR A 210 5.08 7.45 12.52
C TYR A 210 5.48 6.48 11.40
N CYS A 211 6.59 6.75 10.70
CA CYS A 211 7.03 5.98 9.54
C CYS A 211 5.93 5.84 8.49
N ALA A 212 5.21 6.93 8.21
CA ALA A 212 4.20 6.98 7.16
C ALA A 212 4.84 6.64 5.81
N LEU A 213 4.09 5.99 4.94
CA LEU A 213 4.53 5.51 3.64
C LEU A 213 3.69 6.09 2.50
N GLY A 214 4.26 6.12 1.32
CA GLY A 214 3.50 6.28 0.09
C GLY A 214 2.73 7.60 -0.02
N PRO A 215 1.51 7.58 -0.59
CA PRO A 215 0.68 8.76 -0.74
C PRO A 215 0.08 9.28 0.58
N THR A 216 0.42 8.66 1.72
CA THR A 216 0.18 9.25 3.05
C THR A 216 1.33 10.15 3.49
N ALA A 217 2.57 9.81 3.13
CA ALA A 217 3.77 10.56 3.51
C ALA A 217 4.11 11.69 2.52
N ARG A 218 3.97 11.44 1.21
CA ARG A 218 4.27 12.39 0.13
C ARG A 218 3.54 13.75 0.23
N PRO A 219 2.30 13.84 0.74
CA PRO A 219 1.64 15.12 0.97
C PRO A 219 2.28 15.99 2.06
N SER A 220 3.18 15.42 2.88
CA SER A 220 3.84 16.08 4.02
C SER A 220 5.31 16.42 3.72
N GLY A 221 5.69 16.53 2.44
CA GLY A 221 7.06 16.84 1.99
C GLY A 221 8.04 15.67 2.13
N VAL A 222 7.55 14.44 2.31
CA VAL A 222 8.39 13.24 2.44
C VAL A 222 8.40 12.49 1.10
N ALA A 223 9.40 12.79 0.26
CA ALA A 223 9.55 12.26 -1.09
C ALA A 223 10.08 10.81 -1.12
N ILE A 224 9.38 9.88 -0.45
CA ILE A 224 9.71 8.45 -0.43
C ILE A 224 8.89 7.70 -1.48
N ASP A 225 9.55 6.83 -2.25
CA ASP A 225 8.92 5.93 -3.20
C ASP A 225 9.90 4.81 -3.57
N VAL A 226 9.57 3.57 -3.20
CA VAL A 226 10.51 2.46 -3.39
C VAL A 226 10.82 2.19 -4.87
N ARG A 227 9.97 2.64 -5.80
CA ARG A 227 10.24 2.54 -7.25
C ARG A 227 11.39 3.43 -7.71
N LYS A 228 11.73 4.51 -6.98
CA LYS A 228 12.94 5.32 -7.21
C LYS A 228 14.07 4.98 -6.24
N ASP A 229 13.74 4.74 -4.96
CA ASP A 229 14.73 4.54 -3.91
C ASP A 229 15.47 3.20 -4.06
N HIS A 230 14.76 2.16 -4.48
CA HIS A 230 15.31 0.85 -4.80
C HIS A 230 14.58 0.24 -6.01
N PRO A 231 14.88 0.73 -7.24
CA PRO A 231 14.14 0.36 -8.44
C PRO A 231 14.13 -1.15 -8.68
N TYR A 232 12.98 -1.65 -9.10
CA TYR A 232 12.73 -3.04 -9.48
C TYR A 232 11.83 -3.06 -10.73
N ALA A 233 11.60 -4.24 -11.30
CA ALA A 233 10.84 -4.37 -12.55
C ALA A 233 11.41 -3.43 -13.64
N ALA A 234 10.59 -2.61 -14.29
CA ALA A 234 11.02 -1.67 -15.34
C ALA A 234 10.90 -0.19 -14.91
N TYR A 235 10.81 0.11 -13.62
CA TYR A 235 10.61 1.48 -13.13
C TYR A 235 11.80 2.43 -13.37
N ASP A 236 12.99 1.87 -13.58
CA ASP A 236 14.24 2.56 -13.96
C ASP A 236 14.41 2.74 -15.48
N LYS A 237 13.54 2.12 -16.29
CA LYS A 237 13.62 2.13 -17.77
C LYS A 237 12.65 3.12 -18.42
N VAL A 238 11.80 3.76 -17.62
CA VAL A 238 10.76 4.69 -18.05
C VAL A 238 10.81 5.97 -17.22
N ASP A 239 10.46 7.09 -17.84
CA ASP A 239 10.51 8.40 -17.20
C ASP A 239 9.20 8.69 -16.48
N TRP A 240 9.30 9.11 -15.22
CA TRP A 240 8.18 9.47 -14.35
C TRP A 240 8.69 10.21 -13.12
N ASP A 241 7.79 10.94 -12.47
CA ASP A 241 8.11 11.86 -11.38
C ASP A 241 7.36 11.48 -10.09
N ILE A 242 8.00 11.68 -8.94
CA ILE A 242 7.33 11.50 -7.64
C ILE A 242 6.49 12.74 -7.37
N VAL A 243 5.18 12.56 -7.16
CA VAL A 243 4.29 13.67 -6.77
C VAL A 243 4.42 13.93 -5.28
N VAL A 244 4.81 15.16 -4.92
CA VAL A 244 5.01 15.58 -3.52
C VAL A 244 4.28 16.91 -3.29
N MET A 245 3.73 17.07 -2.10
CA MET A 245 3.12 18.32 -1.62
C MET A 245 3.62 18.61 -0.19
N GLU A 246 3.32 19.79 0.37
CA GLU A 246 3.88 20.22 1.67
C GLU A 246 2.83 20.42 2.77
N GLU A 247 1.54 20.42 2.42
CA GLU A 247 0.45 20.84 3.30
C GLU A 247 0.02 19.75 4.30
N GLY A 248 0.20 18.47 3.97
CA GLY A 248 -0.07 17.32 4.86
C GLY A 248 -1.53 17.04 5.19
N ASP A 249 -2.47 17.88 4.72
CA ASP A 249 -3.89 17.77 4.99
C ASP A 249 -4.62 16.75 4.10
N VAL A 250 -5.92 16.56 4.35
CA VAL A 250 -6.76 15.65 3.55
C VAL A 250 -6.80 16.06 2.08
N PHE A 251 -6.78 17.35 1.78
CA PHE A 251 -6.78 17.85 0.40
C PHE A 251 -5.52 17.44 -0.34
N ALA A 252 -4.33 17.66 0.24
CA ALA A 252 -3.06 17.29 -0.35
C ALA A 252 -2.95 15.76 -0.55
N LYS A 253 -3.45 14.96 0.40
CA LYS A 253 -3.56 13.49 0.26
C LYS A 253 -4.43 13.07 -0.92
N ALA A 254 -5.51 13.82 -1.21
CA ALA A 254 -6.35 13.57 -2.37
C ALA A 254 -5.68 13.98 -3.68
N ALA A 255 -5.08 15.16 -3.71
CA ALA A 255 -4.38 15.70 -4.87
C ALA A 255 -3.21 14.80 -5.30
N VAL A 256 -2.37 14.35 -4.36
CA VAL A 256 -1.25 13.44 -4.66
C VAL A 256 -1.74 12.16 -5.34
N ARG A 257 -2.81 11.52 -4.84
CA ARG A 257 -3.36 10.29 -5.44
C ARG A 257 -3.91 10.51 -6.84
N LEU A 258 -4.59 11.64 -7.07
CA LEU A 258 -5.12 12.00 -8.39
C LEU A 258 -4.01 12.26 -9.40
N LEU A 259 -2.97 12.99 -9.00
CA LEU A 259 -1.81 13.28 -9.85
C LEU A 259 -0.98 12.01 -10.12
N GLU A 260 -0.88 11.09 -9.16
CA GLU A 260 -0.25 9.79 -9.35
C GLU A 260 -0.94 8.95 -10.44
N ILE A 261 -2.24 9.13 -10.69
CA ILE A 261 -2.92 8.46 -11.82
C ILE A 261 -2.29 8.90 -13.15
N LEU A 262 -2.03 10.19 -13.33
CA LEU A 262 -1.45 10.71 -14.57
C LEU A 262 -0.02 10.18 -14.77
N GLU A 263 0.78 10.14 -13.71
CA GLU A 263 2.12 9.53 -13.77
C GLU A 263 2.04 8.01 -14.01
N SER A 264 1.03 7.32 -13.47
CA SER A 264 0.81 5.89 -13.76
C SER A 264 0.49 5.65 -15.24
N ILE A 265 -0.35 6.49 -15.85
CA ILE A 265 -0.67 6.41 -17.29
C ILE A 265 0.61 6.59 -18.12
N LYS A 266 1.45 7.59 -17.77
CA LYS A 266 2.75 7.84 -18.41
C LYS A 266 3.70 6.64 -18.30
N ILE A 267 3.77 6.00 -17.12
CA ILE A 267 4.57 4.78 -16.92
C ILE A 267 4.04 3.63 -17.79
N VAL A 268 2.73 3.36 -17.77
CA VAL A 268 2.13 2.26 -18.56
C VAL A 268 2.38 2.48 -20.05
N ARG A 269 2.18 3.70 -20.54
CA ARG A 269 2.45 4.08 -21.94
C ARG A 269 3.92 3.83 -22.30
N GLY A 270 4.84 4.36 -21.49
CA GLY A 270 6.28 4.17 -21.71
C GLY A 270 6.71 2.70 -21.66
N CYS A 271 6.10 1.90 -20.80
CA CYS A 271 6.36 0.45 -20.75
C CYS A 271 5.83 -0.25 -22.00
N LEU A 272 4.59 0.05 -22.45
CA LEU A 272 4.00 -0.56 -23.64
C LEU A 272 4.82 -0.25 -24.91
N GLU A 273 5.34 0.97 -25.04
CA GLU A 273 6.12 1.41 -26.20
C GLU A 273 7.55 0.84 -26.22
N LYS A 274 8.18 0.64 -25.06
CA LYS A 274 9.58 0.19 -24.92
C LYS A 274 9.73 -1.29 -24.60
N MET A 275 8.63 -2.03 -24.44
CA MET A 275 8.67 -3.44 -24.03
C MET A 275 9.38 -4.31 -25.08
N PRO A 276 10.48 -5.00 -24.73
CA PRO A 276 11.20 -5.84 -25.66
C PRO A 276 10.46 -7.16 -25.93
N GLU A 277 10.76 -7.80 -27.05
CA GLU A 277 10.47 -9.22 -27.26
C GLU A 277 11.39 -10.09 -26.38
N GLY A 278 10.97 -11.31 -26.07
CA GLY A 278 11.80 -12.27 -25.32
C GLY A 278 11.00 -13.18 -24.40
N PRO A 279 11.69 -14.02 -23.60
CA PRO A 279 11.04 -14.89 -22.63
C PRO A 279 10.38 -14.08 -21.51
N ILE A 280 9.36 -14.65 -20.89
CA ILE A 280 8.62 -14.05 -19.76
C ILE A 280 8.83 -14.79 -18.44
N ASP A 281 9.60 -15.87 -18.45
CA ASP A 281 9.83 -16.75 -17.31
C ASP A 281 11.29 -17.23 -17.30
N ALA A 282 11.96 -17.08 -16.17
CA ALA A 282 13.32 -17.60 -15.95
C ALA A 282 13.35 -19.10 -15.64
N GLY A 283 12.20 -19.73 -15.37
CA GLY A 283 12.12 -21.17 -15.09
C GLY A 283 12.62 -21.54 -13.70
N LEU A 284 12.30 -20.74 -12.68
CA LEU A 284 12.63 -21.07 -11.29
C LEU A 284 11.79 -22.29 -10.82
N GLU A 285 12.44 -23.43 -10.62
CA GLU A 285 11.77 -24.68 -10.20
C GLU A 285 11.76 -24.85 -8.67
N GLU A 286 12.89 -24.62 -8.01
CA GLU A 286 13.06 -24.82 -6.57
C GLU A 286 13.58 -23.56 -5.88
N VAL A 287 13.11 -23.32 -4.65
CA VAL A 287 13.57 -22.20 -3.81
C VAL A 287 14.60 -22.74 -2.81
N PRO A 288 15.89 -22.33 -2.90
CA PRO A 288 16.93 -22.87 -2.03
C PRO A 288 16.72 -22.47 -0.55
N PRO A 289 17.42 -23.12 0.40
CA PRO A 289 17.45 -22.66 1.78
C PRO A 289 18.00 -21.25 1.88
N GLY A 290 17.28 -20.35 2.56
CA GLY A 290 17.67 -18.95 2.65
C GLY A 290 16.58 -18.05 3.23
N GLU A 291 16.91 -16.78 3.34
CA GLU A 291 15.99 -15.71 3.74
C GLU A 291 16.06 -14.64 2.66
N GLY A 292 14.91 -14.11 2.24
CA GLY A 292 14.86 -13.05 1.26
C GLY A 292 13.71 -12.10 1.49
N ILE A 293 13.83 -10.94 0.88
CA ILE A 293 12.93 -9.82 1.03
C ILE A 293 12.47 -9.32 -0.34
N GLY A 294 11.26 -8.80 -0.37
CA GLY A 294 10.76 -8.16 -1.58
C GLY A 294 9.77 -7.08 -1.22
N HIS A 295 9.79 -6.00 -2.00
CA HIS A 295 8.94 -4.84 -1.78
C HIS A 295 8.31 -4.35 -3.07
N HIS A 296 7.19 -3.66 -2.92
CA HIS A 296 6.51 -2.96 -4.00
C HIS A 296 5.92 -1.67 -3.47
N GLU A 297 5.95 -0.59 -4.24
CA GLU A 297 5.20 0.62 -3.93
C GLU A 297 3.73 0.37 -4.25
N ALA A 298 2.97 -0.23 -3.33
CA ALA A 298 1.54 -0.40 -3.52
C ALA A 298 0.85 0.97 -3.63
N PRO A 299 -0.43 1.04 -4.06
CA PRO A 299 -1.15 2.32 -4.15
C PRO A 299 -1.28 3.06 -2.80
N ARG A 300 -1.03 2.38 -1.67
CA ARG A 300 -1.03 2.95 -0.32
C ARG A 300 0.38 3.18 0.25
N GLY A 301 1.43 2.84 -0.48
CA GLY A 301 2.83 2.89 -0.06
C GLY A 301 3.53 1.53 -0.09
N GLU A 302 4.78 1.50 0.40
CA GLU A 302 5.60 0.29 0.39
C GLU A 302 4.91 -0.90 1.10
N VAL A 303 4.64 -1.95 0.32
CA VAL A 303 4.34 -3.29 0.81
C VAL A 303 5.63 -4.09 0.83
N PHE A 304 5.89 -4.80 1.93
CA PHE A 304 7.12 -5.56 2.13
C PHE A 304 6.80 -6.99 2.54
N HIS A 305 7.45 -7.96 1.91
CA HIS A 305 7.33 -9.38 2.20
C HIS A 305 8.70 -9.92 2.58
N TYR A 306 8.74 -10.71 3.66
CA TYR A 306 9.90 -11.49 4.05
C TYR A 306 9.54 -12.97 4.01
N VAL A 307 10.39 -13.77 3.39
CA VAL A 307 10.22 -15.21 3.25
C VAL A 307 11.48 -15.91 3.74
N ARG A 308 11.29 -17.03 4.45
CA ARG A 308 12.36 -17.97 4.80
C ARG A 308 12.04 -19.34 4.24
N SER A 309 13.02 -19.93 3.56
CA SER A 309 13.01 -21.29 3.04
C SER A 309 14.07 -22.14 3.74
N ASP A 310 13.80 -23.44 3.91
CA ASP A 310 14.78 -24.46 4.29
C ASP A 310 15.17 -25.36 3.12
N GLY A 311 14.79 -25.00 1.89
CA GLY A 311 14.94 -25.81 0.69
C GLY A 311 13.81 -26.83 0.48
N GLY A 312 12.81 -26.86 1.36
CA GLY A 312 11.56 -27.59 1.13
C GLY A 312 10.68 -26.92 0.07
N ASN A 313 9.46 -27.41 -0.05
CA ASN A 313 8.50 -26.95 -1.09
C ASN A 313 7.56 -25.83 -0.62
N SER A 314 7.65 -25.43 0.65
CA SER A 314 6.82 -24.37 1.23
C SER A 314 7.66 -23.40 2.08
N PRO A 315 7.19 -22.15 2.26
CA PRO A 315 7.83 -21.22 3.20
C PRO A 315 7.85 -21.78 4.62
N VAL A 316 9.02 -21.82 5.25
CA VAL A 316 9.12 -22.08 6.70
C VAL A 316 8.53 -20.92 7.49
N ARG A 317 8.70 -19.70 6.95
CA ARG A 317 8.08 -18.50 7.49
C ARG A 317 7.78 -17.52 6.37
N HIS A 318 6.62 -16.89 6.46
CA HIS A 318 6.24 -15.77 5.59
C HIS A 318 5.71 -14.63 6.46
N LYS A 319 6.30 -13.45 6.32
CA LYS A 319 5.86 -12.22 6.98
C LYS A 319 5.45 -11.19 5.94
N VAL A 320 4.27 -10.61 6.12
CA VAL A 320 3.76 -9.54 5.25
C VAL A 320 3.66 -8.23 6.03
N ARG A 321 4.21 -7.14 5.50
CA ARG A 321 4.07 -5.79 6.03
C ARG A 321 3.35 -4.92 4.99
N ALA A 322 2.02 -4.88 5.09
CA ALA A 322 1.20 -3.97 4.30
C ALA A 322 1.44 -2.49 4.68
N PRO A 323 1.30 -1.55 3.73
CA PRO A 323 1.50 -0.12 3.96
C PRO A 323 0.51 0.46 4.98
N SER A 324 -0.76 0.04 4.93
CA SER A 324 -1.80 0.47 5.87
C SER A 324 -1.42 0.25 7.34
N TYR A 325 -0.65 -0.79 7.64
CA TYR A 325 -0.14 -1.04 9.00
C TYR A 325 0.79 0.06 9.50
N MET A 326 1.52 0.70 8.60
CA MET A 326 2.40 1.83 8.92
C MET A 326 1.63 3.15 8.92
N ASN A 327 0.62 3.29 8.06
CA ASN A 327 -0.10 4.54 7.91
C ASN A 327 -1.23 4.73 8.94
N ILE A 328 -1.91 3.67 9.37
CA ILE A 328 -3.01 3.76 10.36
C ILE A 328 -2.59 4.45 11.68
N PRO A 329 -1.40 4.17 12.25
CA PRO A 329 -0.92 4.87 13.44
C PRO A 329 -0.87 6.40 13.31
N THR A 330 -0.78 6.97 12.10
CA THR A 330 -0.77 8.42 11.89
C THR A 330 -2.08 9.07 12.34
N PHE A 331 -3.17 8.32 12.50
CA PHE A 331 -4.42 8.87 13.01
C PHE A 331 -4.28 9.53 14.39
N LYS A 332 -3.30 9.09 15.21
CA LYS A 332 -2.99 9.75 16.49
C LYS A 332 -2.47 11.18 16.29
N ALA A 333 -1.71 11.44 15.23
CA ALA A 333 -1.24 12.77 14.89
C ALA A 333 -2.36 13.61 14.24
N THR A 334 -3.17 13.00 13.40
CA THR A 334 -4.08 13.75 12.53
C THR A 334 -5.48 13.96 13.11
N CYS A 335 -5.98 13.06 13.96
CA CYS A 335 -7.35 13.14 14.49
C CYS A 335 -7.45 13.91 15.83
N ILE A 336 -6.38 13.97 16.63
CA ILE A 336 -6.40 14.67 17.91
C ILE A 336 -6.50 16.18 17.67
N GLY A 337 -7.41 16.85 18.38
CA GLY A 337 -7.71 18.27 18.22
C GLY A 337 -8.74 18.59 17.14
N GLN A 338 -9.17 17.59 16.36
CA GLN A 338 -10.17 17.75 15.31
C GLN A 338 -11.59 17.57 15.84
N SER A 339 -12.58 17.98 15.06
CA SER A 339 -13.98 17.68 15.35
C SER A 339 -14.27 16.20 15.10
N VAL A 340 -15.21 15.61 15.86
CA VAL A 340 -15.73 14.26 15.61
C VAL A 340 -16.21 14.10 14.17
N ALA A 341 -16.78 15.15 13.56
CA ALA A 341 -17.27 15.12 12.19
C ALA A 341 -16.15 14.92 11.15
N ASP A 342 -14.93 15.37 11.44
CA ASP A 342 -13.80 15.30 10.51
C ASP A 342 -13.01 13.99 10.65
N VAL A 343 -13.18 13.23 11.74
CA VAL A 343 -12.44 11.98 11.98
C VAL A 343 -12.61 10.99 10.84
N ALA A 344 -13.84 10.74 10.39
CA ALA A 344 -14.11 9.78 9.32
C ALA A 344 -13.43 10.18 8.00
N LEU A 345 -13.41 11.48 7.70
CA LEU A 345 -12.73 12.03 6.54
C LEU A 345 -11.21 11.84 6.64
N ILE A 346 -10.64 12.09 7.83
CA ILE A 346 -9.21 11.95 8.09
C ILE A 346 -8.79 10.48 7.99
N THR A 347 -9.57 9.56 8.56
CA THR A 347 -9.26 8.13 8.49
C THR A 347 -9.36 7.61 7.06
N ALA A 348 -10.39 8.01 6.31
CA ALA A 348 -10.54 7.68 4.89
C ALA A 348 -9.40 8.24 4.02
N SER A 349 -8.82 9.39 4.39
CA SER A 349 -7.72 10.03 3.63
C SER A 349 -6.43 9.19 3.54
N VAL A 350 -6.29 8.20 4.42
CA VAL A 350 -5.15 7.29 4.45
C VAL A 350 -5.38 6.06 3.55
N ASP A 351 -6.59 5.89 3.01
CA ASP A 351 -6.98 4.72 2.19
C ASP A 351 -6.69 3.38 2.93
N PRO A 352 -7.22 3.20 4.17
CA PRO A 352 -6.82 2.08 5.00
C PRO A 352 -7.42 0.75 4.52
N CYS A 353 -6.55 -0.17 4.09
CA CYS A 353 -6.90 -1.59 3.94
C CYS A 353 -6.71 -2.33 5.27
N TYR A 354 -7.78 -2.71 5.96
CA TYR A 354 -7.72 -3.44 7.23
C TYR A 354 -7.44 -4.93 7.00
N CYS A 355 -8.02 -5.53 5.96
CA CYS A 355 -7.70 -6.89 5.52
C CYS A 355 -6.19 -7.14 5.37
N CYS A 356 -5.46 -6.13 4.89
CA CYS A 356 -4.01 -6.16 4.68
C CYS A 356 -3.20 -5.99 5.99
N THR A 357 -3.80 -5.31 6.96
CA THR A 357 -3.16 -4.87 8.20
C THR A 357 -3.27 -5.90 9.31
N GLU A 358 -4.31 -6.72 9.26
CA GLU A 358 -4.69 -7.60 10.35
C GLU A 358 -3.76 -8.79 10.55
N ARG A 359 -3.15 -8.84 11.74
CA ARG A 359 -2.20 -9.86 12.14
C ARG A 359 -2.51 -10.29 13.56
N MET A 360 -2.50 -11.59 13.80
CA MET A 360 -2.46 -12.16 15.14
C MET A 360 -1.09 -12.76 15.35
N MET A 361 -0.41 -12.37 16.43
CA MET A 361 0.87 -12.95 16.81
C MET A 361 0.76 -13.51 18.23
N VAL A 362 0.96 -14.82 18.37
CA VAL A 362 1.16 -15.46 19.67
C VAL A 362 2.58 -15.99 19.67
N VAL A 363 3.45 -15.37 20.48
CA VAL A 363 4.85 -15.78 20.58
C VAL A 363 5.05 -16.53 21.88
N ARG A 364 5.54 -17.77 21.79
CA ARG A 364 5.96 -18.56 22.95
C ARG A 364 7.48 -18.60 22.97
N ASP A 365 8.10 -18.28 24.11
CA ASP A 365 9.56 -18.20 24.28
C ASP A 365 10.30 -19.57 24.32
N GLY A 366 9.69 -20.62 23.75
CA GLY A 366 10.18 -22.01 23.84
C GLY A 366 10.01 -22.65 25.23
N LYS A 367 9.75 -21.87 26.30
CA LYS A 367 9.45 -22.33 27.66
C LYS A 367 7.95 -22.27 28.00
N GLY A 368 7.12 -21.95 26.99
CA GLY A 368 5.67 -21.90 27.12
C GLY A 368 5.10 -20.56 27.60
N ARG A 369 5.94 -19.53 27.83
CA ARG A 369 5.47 -18.20 28.21
C ARG A 369 5.07 -17.41 26.96
N THR A 370 3.87 -16.84 26.99
CA THR A 370 3.42 -15.89 25.97
C THR A 370 4.16 -14.56 26.14
N MET A 371 4.82 -14.11 25.08
CA MET A 371 5.53 -12.83 25.08
C MET A 371 4.59 -11.69 24.71
N GLY A 372 4.67 -10.58 25.44
CA GLY A 372 3.89 -9.37 25.17
C GLY A 372 4.55 -8.45 24.14
N TRP A 373 3.80 -7.46 23.66
CA TRP A 373 4.26 -6.47 22.66
C TRP A 373 5.61 -5.84 22.99
N ASN A 374 5.78 -5.34 24.21
CA ASN A 374 7.01 -4.66 24.63
C ASN A 374 8.25 -5.57 24.56
N GLU A 375 8.07 -6.87 24.85
CA GLU A 375 9.16 -7.84 24.79
C GLU A 375 9.55 -8.12 23.33
N LEU A 376 8.57 -8.21 22.43
CA LEU A 376 8.80 -8.38 20.99
C LEU A 376 9.48 -7.15 20.37
N VAL A 377 9.05 -5.94 20.74
CA VAL A 377 9.68 -4.70 20.30
C VAL A 377 11.14 -4.65 20.76
N ARG A 378 11.40 -5.02 22.02
CA ARG A 378 12.76 -5.09 22.56
C ARG A 378 13.62 -6.09 21.78
N LEU A 379 13.13 -7.31 21.56
CA LEU A 379 13.85 -8.32 20.78
C LEU A 379 14.11 -7.89 19.34
N SER A 380 13.14 -7.21 18.70
CA SER A 380 13.31 -6.65 17.36
C SER A 380 14.46 -5.63 17.34
N LYS A 381 14.46 -4.67 18.28
CA LYS A 381 15.54 -3.68 18.42
C LYS A 381 16.90 -4.33 18.68
N GLU A 382 16.96 -5.27 19.63
CA GLU A 382 18.19 -6.01 19.95
C GLU A 382 18.72 -6.78 18.72
N LYS A 383 17.83 -7.40 17.92
CA LYS A 383 18.20 -8.07 16.67
C LYS A 383 18.71 -7.08 15.62
N THR A 384 18.03 -5.95 15.42
CA THR A 384 18.47 -4.90 14.50
C THR A 384 19.85 -4.37 14.87
N GLU A 385 20.09 -4.08 16.15
CA GLU A 385 21.40 -3.62 16.62
C GLU A 385 22.49 -4.67 16.43
N ARG A 386 22.17 -5.96 16.58
CA ARG A 386 23.11 -7.03 16.28
C ARG A 386 23.47 -7.07 14.79
N ILE A 387 22.46 -7.03 13.90
CA ILE A 387 22.66 -7.05 12.45
C ILE A 387 23.50 -5.84 12.00
N LYS A 388 23.20 -4.64 12.51
CA LYS A 388 24.00 -3.43 12.23
C LYS A 388 25.48 -3.63 12.54
N ARG A 389 25.78 -4.21 13.72
CA ARG A 389 27.17 -4.52 14.12
C ARG A 389 27.83 -5.55 13.22
N GLU A 390 27.10 -6.60 12.83
CA GLU A 390 27.58 -7.64 11.93
C GLU A 390 27.89 -7.09 10.52
N LEU A 391 27.08 -6.13 10.04
CA LEU A 391 27.25 -5.46 8.75
C LEU A 391 28.22 -4.27 8.78
N GLY A 392 28.75 -3.90 9.95
CA GLY A 392 29.63 -2.73 10.09
C GLY A 392 28.95 -1.40 9.74
N MET A 393 27.62 -1.32 9.86
CA MET A 393 26.87 -0.10 9.55
C MET A 393 26.99 0.89 10.72
N GLU A 394 27.51 2.08 10.46
CA GLU A 394 27.40 3.21 11.40
C GLU A 394 25.92 3.66 11.47
N GLU A 395 25.49 4.16 12.64
CA GLU A 395 24.17 4.78 12.73
C GLU A 395 24.12 5.93 11.73
N PRO A 396 23.18 5.91 10.75
CA PRO A 396 23.00 7.07 9.92
C PRO A 396 22.61 8.22 10.85
N ASN A 397 23.21 9.39 10.66
CA ASN A 397 22.84 10.60 11.38
C ASN A 397 21.48 11.04 10.87
N TRP A 398 20.44 10.34 11.29
CA TRP A 398 19.08 10.75 11.04
C TRP A 398 18.82 11.90 12.01
N ASP A 399 18.69 13.11 11.47
CA ASP A 399 18.23 14.30 12.21
C ASP A 399 16.74 14.10 12.57
N LEU A 400 16.47 13.10 13.41
CA LEU A 400 15.14 12.69 13.85
C LEU A 400 14.84 13.46 15.14
N PRO A 401 13.65 14.09 15.24
CA PRO A 401 13.24 14.71 16.49
C PRO A 401 13.23 13.68 17.62
N GLU A 402 13.73 14.05 18.81
CA GLU A 402 13.76 13.19 20.00
C GLU A 402 12.37 12.58 20.27
N VAL A 403 12.27 11.26 20.09
CA VAL A 403 11.01 10.53 20.23
C VAL A 403 10.79 10.16 21.70
N SER A 404 10.19 11.06 22.47
CA SER A 404 9.63 10.69 23.78
C SER A 404 8.22 10.09 23.58
N PHE A 405 8.07 8.79 23.79
CA PHE A 405 6.74 8.22 24.01
C PHE A 405 6.25 8.76 25.34
N ARG A 406 5.41 9.81 25.35
CA ARG A 406 4.68 10.17 26.57
C ARG A 406 3.84 8.98 26.96
N ARG A 407 4.32 8.22 27.95
CA ARG A 407 3.56 7.21 28.67
C ARG A 407 2.30 7.88 29.20
N GLY A 408 1.17 7.60 28.56
CA GLY A 408 -0.09 7.64 29.27
C GLY A 408 -0.03 6.52 30.30
N GLU A 409 0.34 6.84 31.54
CA GLU A 409 0.03 5.97 32.66
C GLU A 409 -1.49 5.87 32.75
N ARG A 410 -2.03 4.68 32.43
CA ARG A 410 -3.24 4.10 33.01
C ARG A 410 -3.40 2.64 32.63
#